data_AF-O31969-F1
#
_entry.id   AF-O31969-F1
#
_cell.length_a   1.000
_cell.length_b   1.000
_cell.length_c   1.000
_cell.angle_alpha   90.00
_cell.angle_beta   90.00
_cell.angle_gamma   90.00
#
_symmetry.space_group_name_H-M   'P 1'
#
loop_
_entity.id
_entity.type
_entity.pdbx_description
1 polymer ?
#
loop_
_entity_poly.entity_id
_entity_poly.type
_entity_poly.pdbx_seq_one_letter_code
_entity_poly.pdbx_strand_id
1 'polypeptide(L)'
;MASKKLNLSLIEESVNKYDKKEKVQLTDDVHVFIYPYFSPSRLTKMLTEMISDQQKAEDKGIDFSKINTVQWVFFSIVKEFSDLGIPNDIKNKVKWYLKLVDSEFFPMIINSFPKESMKKLKDATKALEKITEDLLTMSHQEINKLILEKVEEIETGSGEVSGENN
;
A
#
# COMPACT_ATOMS: atom_id res chain seq x y z
N MET A 1 29.22 -2.71 -20.40
CA MET A 1 28.87 -3.82 -19.49
C MET A 1 27.85 -4.70 -20.17
N ALA A 2 27.99 -6.03 -20.12
CA ALA A 2 26.96 -6.94 -20.61
C ALA A 2 25.73 -6.86 -19.70
N SER A 3 24.54 -6.72 -20.29
CA SER A 3 23.28 -6.78 -19.54
C SER A 3 22.99 -8.23 -19.14
N LYS A 4 22.41 -8.42 -17.95
CA LYS A 4 21.95 -9.73 -17.50
C LYS A 4 20.49 -9.90 -17.92
N LYS A 5 20.13 -11.09 -18.42
CA LYS A 5 18.73 -11.46 -18.63
C LYS A 5 18.03 -11.55 -17.27
N LEU A 6 16.91 -10.85 -17.12
CA LEU A 6 16.08 -10.92 -15.91
C LEU A 6 15.64 -12.37 -15.69
N ASN A 7 15.76 -12.86 -14.46
CA ASN A 7 15.34 -14.20 -14.04
C ASN A 7 14.81 -14.12 -12.60
N LEU A 8 14.23 -15.22 -12.12
CA LEU A 8 13.62 -15.26 -10.78
C LEU A 8 14.62 -14.91 -9.67
N SER A 9 15.86 -15.41 -9.75
CA SER A 9 16.89 -15.13 -8.74
C SER A 9 17.20 -13.63 -8.63
N LEU A 10 17.26 -12.90 -9.75
CA LEU A 10 17.45 -11.45 -9.75
C LEU A 10 16.23 -10.71 -9.17
N ILE A 11 15.01 -11.24 -9.40
CA ILE A 11 13.78 -10.68 -8.81
C ILE A 11 13.80 -10.89 -7.29
N GLU A 12 14.07 -12.11 -6.82
CA GLU A 12 14.18 -12.47 -5.40
C GLU A 12 15.21 -11.58 -4.69
N GLU A 13 16.40 -11.44 -5.28
CA GLU A 13 17.43 -10.54 -4.75
C GLU A 13 16.93 -9.09 -4.64
N SER A 14 16.19 -8.63 -5.65
CA SER A 14 15.67 -7.25 -5.68
C SER A 14 14.57 -6.97 -4.65
N VAL A 15 13.77 -7.99 -4.28
CA VAL A 15 12.66 -7.84 -3.33
C VAL A 15 13.07 -8.03 -1.88
N ASN A 16 14.19 -8.72 -1.60
CA ASN A 16 14.72 -8.95 -0.25
C ASN A 16 14.90 -7.67 0.58
N LYS A 17 15.11 -6.52 -0.08
CA LYS A 17 15.22 -5.21 0.61
C LYS A 17 13.93 -4.81 1.34
N TYR A 18 12.78 -5.31 0.92
CA TYR A 18 11.47 -4.93 1.47
C TYR A 18 11.17 -5.58 2.82
N ASP A 19 11.85 -6.69 3.14
CA ASP A 19 11.68 -7.41 4.42
C ASP A 19 12.66 -6.93 5.50
N LYS A 20 13.62 -6.07 5.13
CA LYS A 20 14.58 -5.51 6.07
C LYS A 20 13.91 -4.42 6.90
N LYS A 21 13.92 -4.58 8.23
CA LYS A 21 13.50 -3.55 9.17
C LYS A 21 14.70 -2.83 9.78
N GLU A 22 14.53 -1.54 10.04
CA GLU A 22 15.54 -0.66 10.63
C GLU A 22 15.05 -0.11 11.96
N LYS A 23 15.94 -0.05 12.96
CA LYS A 23 15.65 0.56 14.24
C LYS A 23 15.73 2.08 14.10
N VAL A 24 14.64 2.77 14.42
CA VAL A 24 14.59 4.23 14.51
C VAL A 24 14.49 4.61 15.98
N GLN A 25 15.51 5.30 16.47
CA GLN A 25 15.49 5.87 17.82
C GLN A 25 14.67 7.16 17.80
N LEU A 26 13.64 7.26 18.64
CA LEU A 26 12.72 8.40 18.70
C LEU A 26 13.10 9.37 19.84
N THR A 27 13.41 8.81 21.00
CA THR A 27 13.93 9.51 22.20
C THR A 27 15.13 8.73 22.75
N ASP A 28 15.69 9.10 23.90
CA ASP A 28 16.80 8.35 24.51
C ASP A 28 16.41 6.90 24.90
N ASP A 29 15.13 6.67 25.18
CA ASP A 29 14.58 5.41 25.72
C ASP A 29 13.56 4.72 24.80
N VAL A 30 12.98 5.42 23.83
CA VAL A 30 11.94 4.88 22.93
C VAL A 30 12.48 4.69 21.51
N HIS A 31 12.19 3.53 20.93
CA HIS A 31 12.46 3.22 19.53
C HIS A 31 11.28 2.51 18.88
N VAL A 32 11.26 2.50 17.56
CA VAL A 32 10.37 1.69 16.73
C VAL A 32 11.21 1.00 15.65
N PHE A 33 10.76 -0.14 15.10
CA PHE A 33 11.30 -0.61 13.84
C PHE A 33 10.38 -0.23 12.69
N ILE A 34 10.99 0.24 11.61
CA ILE A 34 10.29 0.55 10.36
C ILE A 34 10.76 -0.36 9.24
N TYR A 35 9.92 -0.52 8.23
CA TYR A 35 10.29 -1.07 6.92
C TYR A 35 10.50 0.12 5.98
N PRO A 36 11.74 0.61 5.83
CA PRO A 36 12.02 1.88 5.16
C PRO A 36 11.70 1.86 3.67
N TYR A 37 11.77 0.68 3.02
CA TYR A 37 11.47 0.52 1.61
C TYR A 37 10.06 -0.04 1.43
N PHE A 38 9.19 0.77 0.82
CA PHE A 38 7.80 0.34 0.58
C PHE A 38 7.77 -0.71 -0.52
N SER A 39 7.39 -1.93 -0.15
CA SER A 39 7.12 -2.99 -1.11
C SER A 39 5.87 -2.62 -1.92
N PRO A 40 5.87 -2.84 -3.24
CA PRO A 40 4.68 -2.57 -4.05
C PRO A 40 3.44 -3.32 -3.55
N SER A 41 3.58 -4.58 -3.14
CA SER A 41 2.47 -5.39 -2.64
C SER A 41 1.87 -4.86 -1.33
N ARG A 42 2.71 -4.44 -0.37
CA ARG A 42 2.25 -3.85 0.90
C ARG A 42 1.63 -2.48 0.69
N LEU A 43 2.17 -1.69 -0.24
CA LEU A 43 1.59 -0.40 -0.62
C LEU A 43 0.18 -0.59 -1.21
N THR A 44 0.01 -1.53 -2.13
CA THR A 44 -1.32 -1.88 -2.68
C THR A 44 -2.25 -2.36 -1.58
N LYS A 45 -1.80 -3.28 -0.72
CA LYS A 45 -2.59 -3.78 0.42
C LYS A 45 -3.05 -2.64 1.34
N MET A 46 -2.16 -1.70 1.66
CA MET A 46 -2.47 -0.53 2.49
C MET A 46 -3.56 0.34 1.84
N LEU A 47 -3.43 0.64 0.54
CA LEU A 47 -4.41 1.44 -0.20
C LEU A 47 -5.78 0.75 -0.28
N THR A 48 -5.80 -0.56 -0.56
CA THR A 48 -7.03 -1.36 -0.54
C THR A 48 -7.66 -1.37 0.86
N GLU A 49 -6.84 -1.49 1.91
CA GLU A 49 -7.34 -1.46 3.29
C GLU A 49 -7.98 -0.10 3.61
N MET A 50 -7.36 1.01 3.18
CA MET A 50 -7.92 2.35 3.38
C MET A 50 -9.30 2.53 2.74
N ILE A 51 -9.51 2.02 1.52
CA ILE A 51 -10.84 2.04 0.87
C ILE A 51 -11.83 1.22 1.70
N SER A 52 -11.45 0.02 2.13
CA SER A 52 -12.33 -0.86 2.93
C SER A 52 -12.61 -0.32 4.34
N ASP A 53 -11.75 0.53 4.87
CA ASP A 53 -11.86 1.03 6.24
C ASP A 53 -13.01 2.01 6.40
N GLN A 54 -13.33 2.78 5.36
CA GLN A 54 -14.52 3.62 5.34
C GLN A 54 -15.80 2.79 5.45
N GLN A 55 -15.91 1.71 4.65
CA GLN A 55 -17.06 0.81 4.71
C GLN A 55 -17.17 0.11 6.07
N LYS A 56 -16.05 -0.43 6.57
CA LYS A 56 -16.02 -1.07 7.91
C LYS A 56 -16.39 -0.10 9.02
N ALA A 57 -16.04 1.18 8.89
CA ALA A 57 -16.38 2.20 9.86
C ALA A 57 -17.89 2.47 9.86
N GLU A 58 -18.49 2.63 8.68
CA GLU A 58 -19.93 2.80 8.51
C GLU A 58 -20.71 1.64 9.14
N ASP A 59 -20.32 0.39 8.85
CA ASP A 59 -20.91 -0.82 9.43
C ASP A 59 -20.87 -0.85 10.96
N LYS A 60 -19.90 -0.15 11.57
CA LYS A 60 -19.73 -0.05 13.03
C LYS A 60 -20.26 1.26 13.62
N GLY A 61 -20.96 2.08 12.84
CA GLY A 61 -21.47 3.38 13.28
C GLY A 61 -20.36 4.39 13.63
N ILE A 62 -19.17 4.22 13.06
CA ILE A 62 -18.06 5.15 13.22
C ILE A 62 -18.14 6.18 12.10
N ASP A 63 -18.33 7.44 12.48
CA ASP A 63 -18.38 8.56 11.54
C ASP A 63 -16.97 8.91 11.03
N PHE A 64 -16.63 8.34 9.87
CA PHE A 64 -15.34 8.54 9.24
C PHE A 64 -15.12 9.96 8.71
N SER A 65 -16.17 10.77 8.54
CA SER A 65 -16.05 12.17 8.10
C SER A 65 -15.31 13.06 9.12
N LYS A 66 -15.26 12.61 10.38
CA LYS A 66 -14.49 13.26 11.45
C LYS A 66 -12.99 12.96 11.41
N ILE A 67 -12.56 12.02 10.56
CA ILE A 67 -11.15 11.64 10.42
C ILE A 67 -10.54 12.46 9.29
N ASN A 68 -9.41 13.10 9.56
CA ASN A 68 -8.67 13.82 8.52
C ASN A 68 -8.03 12.81 7.55
N THR A 69 -8.43 12.85 6.28
CA THR A 69 -7.98 11.90 5.27
C THR A 69 -6.46 11.87 5.10
N VAL A 70 -5.80 13.03 5.15
CA VAL A 70 -4.34 13.12 5.00
C VAL A 70 -3.63 12.47 6.19
N GLN A 71 -4.10 12.74 7.42
CA GLN A 71 -3.57 12.08 8.62
C GLN A 71 -3.86 10.58 8.60
N TRP A 72 -5.01 10.15 8.09
CA TRP A 72 -5.32 8.73 7.94
C TRP A 72 -4.36 8.03 6.97
N VAL A 73 -4.01 8.66 5.84
CA VAL A 73 -2.98 8.13 4.91
C VAL A 73 -1.66 7.93 5.65
N PHE A 74 -1.17 8.96 6.36
CA PHE A 74 0.08 8.85 7.12
C PHE A 74 0.00 7.81 8.24
N PHE A 75 -1.14 7.71 8.92
CA PHE A 75 -1.39 6.65 9.90
C PHE A 75 -1.34 5.26 9.26
N SER A 76 -1.93 5.07 8.08
CA SER A 76 -1.88 3.81 7.34
C SER A 76 -0.45 3.44 6.91
N ILE A 77 0.39 4.42 6.56
CA ILE A 77 1.82 4.18 6.33
C ILE A 77 2.48 3.63 7.60
N VAL A 78 2.28 4.30 8.73
CA VAL A 78 2.88 3.85 10.00
C VAL A 78 2.37 2.46 10.37
N LYS A 79 1.07 2.20 10.25
CA LYS A 79 0.49 0.87 10.49
C LYS A 79 1.12 -0.19 9.60
N GLU A 80 1.23 0.06 8.30
CA GLU A 80 1.70 -0.96 7.37
C GLU A 80 3.21 -1.12 7.43
N PHE A 81 3.99 -0.05 7.61
CA PHE A 81 5.46 -0.04 7.48
C PHE A 81 6.21 0.20 8.79
N SER A 82 5.57 -0.02 9.95
CA SER A 82 6.24 -0.12 11.24
C SER A 82 5.86 -1.40 11.98
N ASP A 83 6.57 -1.72 13.06
CA ASP A 83 6.28 -2.87 13.91
C ASP A 83 5.47 -2.54 15.17
N LEU A 84 4.67 -1.46 15.14
CA LEU A 84 3.79 -1.07 16.26
C LEU A 84 2.66 -2.07 16.56
N GLY A 85 2.40 -3.04 15.67
CA GLY A 85 1.38 -4.07 15.90
C GLY A 85 -0.05 -3.53 15.93
N ILE A 86 -0.33 -2.47 15.16
CA ILE A 86 -1.67 -1.85 15.10
C ILE A 86 -2.69 -2.87 14.56
N PRO A 87 -3.78 -3.14 15.29
CA PRO A 87 -4.78 -4.12 14.89
C PRO A 87 -5.45 -3.81 13.54
N ASN A 88 -6.01 -4.82 12.87
CA ASN A 88 -6.77 -4.62 11.63
C ASN A 88 -8.26 -4.32 11.86
N ASP A 89 -8.76 -4.43 13.10
CA ASP A 89 -10.15 -4.10 13.37
C ASP A 89 -10.35 -2.56 13.41
N ILE A 90 -11.39 -2.08 12.73
CA ILE A 90 -11.57 -0.64 12.52
C ILE A 90 -11.73 0.16 13.83
N LYS A 91 -12.34 -0.43 14.86
CA LYS A 91 -12.57 0.28 16.13
C LYS A 91 -11.26 0.54 16.87
N ASN A 92 -10.40 -0.47 16.97
CA ASN A 92 -9.08 -0.30 17.58
C ASN A 92 -8.15 0.51 16.67
N LYS A 93 -8.25 0.40 15.33
CA LYS A 93 -7.51 1.28 14.43
C LYS A 93 -7.81 2.75 14.68
N VAL A 94 -9.08 3.13 14.78
CA VAL A 94 -9.48 4.51 15.08
C VAL A 94 -8.98 4.94 16.46
N LYS A 95 -9.03 4.07 17.47
CA LYS A 95 -8.45 4.35 18.79
C LYS A 95 -6.94 4.60 18.71
N TRP A 96 -6.21 3.76 17.98
CA TRP A 96 -4.78 3.93 17.74
C TRP A 96 -4.48 5.22 16.99
N TYR A 97 -5.23 5.51 15.92
CA TYR A 97 -5.13 6.75 15.16
C TYR A 97 -5.23 7.97 16.08
N LEU A 98 -6.31 8.08 16.86
CA LEU A 98 -6.54 9.23 17.74
C LEU A 98 -5.42 9.46 18.75
N LYS A 99 -4.76 8.38 19.20
CA LYS A 99 -3.64 8.47 20.16
C LYS A 99 -2.31 8.73 19.49
N LEU A 100 -2.07 8.09 18.35
CA LEU A 100 -0.80 8.19 17.66
C LEU A 100 -0.66 9.57 17.00
N VAL A 101 -1.66 10.05 16.28
CA VAL A 101 -1.54 11.33 15.54
C VAL A 101 -1.37 12.55 16.45
N ASP A 102 -1.82 12.46 17.71
CA ASP A 102 -1.66 13.48 18.74
C ASP A 102 -0.36 13.32 19.56
N SER A 103 0.38 12.23 19.34
CA SER A 103 1.64 11.97 20.02
C SER A 103 2.83 12.67 19.36
N GLU A 104 3.84 13.01 20.16
CA GLU A 104 5.12 13.51 19.65
C GLU A 104 5.85 12.49 18.76
N PHE A 105 5.58 11.20 18.95
CA PHE A 105 6.21 10.12 18.19
C PHE A 105 5.76 10.07 16.73
N PHE A 106 4.51 10.44 16.42
CA PHE A 106 3.99 10.32 15.06
C PHE A 106 4.78 11.11 14.02
N PRO A 107 5.05 12.42 14.19
CA PRO A 107 5.90 13.14 13.25
C PRO A 107 7.33 12.57 13.20
N MET A 108 7.89 12.07 14.31
CA MET A 108 9.22 11.44 14.32
C MET A 108 9.26 10.18 13.45
N ILE A 109 8.25 9.31 13.58
CA ILE A 109 8.12 8.09 12.79
C ILE A 109 7.93 8.44 11.31
N ILE A 110 7.02 9.36 10.98
CA ILE A 110 6.78 9.78 9.58
C ILE A 110 8.06 10.33 8.94
N ASN A 111 8.81 11.17 9.66
CA ASN A 111 10.03 11.77 9.16
C ASN A 111 11.21 10.78 9.06
N SER A 112 11.11 9.60 9.70
CA SER A 112 12.13 8.56 9.60
C SER A 112 12.08 7.76 8.31
N PHE A 113 10.95 7.80 7.57
CA PHE A 113 10.85 7.11 6.30
C PHE A 113 11.67 7.80 5.20
N PRO A 114 12.42 7.05 4.38
CA PRO A 114 13.15 7.61 3.25
C PRO A 114 12.24 8.38 2.28
N LYS A 115 12.72 9.53 1.80
CA LYS A 115 12.01 10.36 0.82
C LYS A 115 11.63 9.59 -0.46
N GLU A 116 12.44 8.63 -0.89
CA GLU A 116 12.14 7.79 -2.06
C GLU A 116 10.89 6.94 -1.83
N SER A 117 10.72 6.34 -0.65
CA SER A 117 9.55 5.55 -0.30
C SER A 117 8.29 6.43 -0.20
N MET A 118 8.42 7.60 0.41
CA MET A 118 7.32 8.58 0.45
C MET A 118 6.93 9.08 -0.95
N LYS A 119 7.89 9.18 -1.88
CA LYS A 119 7.62 9.49 -3.28
C LYS A 119 6.84 8.37 -3.96
N LYS A 120 7.19 7.09 -3.72
CA LYS A 120 6.44 5.93 -4.28
C LYS A 120 4.97 5.95 -3.85
N LEU A 121 4.69 6.31 -2.60
CA LEU A 121 3.31 6.52 -2.15
C LEU A 121 2.61 7.59 -2.99
N LYS A 122 3.22 8.77 -3.13
CA LYS A 122 2.65 9.88 -3.93
C LYS A 122 2.36 9.46 -5.37
N ASP A 123 3.26 8.67 -5.96
CA ASP A 123 3.09 8.18 -7.33
C ASP A 123 1.97 7.12 -7.41
N ALA A 124 1.85 6.24 -6.40
CA ALA A 124 0.79 5.24 -6.32
C ALA A 124 -0.60 5.85 -6.05
N THR A 125 -0.71 6.85 -5.17
CA THR A 125 -1.98 7.54 -4.92
C THR A 125 -2.48 8.27 -6.17
N LYS A 126 -1.57 8.92 -6.92
CA LYS A 126 -1.91 9.55 -8.20
C LYS A 126 -2.39 8.55 -9.25
N ALA A 127 -1.76 7.38 -9.32
CA ALA A 127 -2.19 6.33 -10.23
C ALA A 127 -3.59 5.82 -9.85
N LEU A 128 -3.86 5.66 -8.55
CA LEU A 128 -5.17 5.25 -8.05
C LEU A 128 -6.25 6.31 -8.29
N GLU A 129 -5.96 7.58 -8.04
CA GLU A 129 -6.85 8.71 -8.36
C GLU A 129 -7.22 8.70 -9.84
N LYS A 130 -6.23 8.57 -10.74
CA LYS A 130 -6.45 8.50 -12.18
C LYS A 130 -7.31 7.29 -12.58
N ILE A 131 -7.03 6.09 -12.05
CA ILE A 131 -7.84 4.89 -12.34
C ILE A 131 -9.28 5.10 -11.87
N THR A 132 -9.47 5.76 -10.72
CA THR A 132 -10.81 6.01 -10.18
C THR A 132 -11.55 7.05 -11.02
N GLU A 133 -10.89 8.11 -11.48
CA GLU A 133 -11.45 9.08 -12.43
C GLU A 133 -11.84 8.43 -13.76
N ASP A 134 -10.94 7.62 -14.34
CA ASP A 134 -11.19 6.89 -15.58
C ASP A 134 -12.40 5.96 -15.41
N LEU A 135 -12.48 5.18 -14.32
CA LEU A 135 -13.62 4.29 -14.06
C LEU A 135 -14.94 5.02 -13.78
N LEU A 136 -14.91 6.17 -13.10
CA LEU A 136 -16.10 6.96 -12.81
C LEU A 136 -16.65 7.70 -14.04
N THR A 137 -15.78 7.99 -15.01
CA THR A 137 -16.18 8.60 -16.29
C THR A 137 -16.65 7.59 -17.32
N MET A 138 -16.26 6.32 -17.17
CA MET A 138 -16.74 5.21 -17.99
C MET A 138 -18.20 4.85 -17.65
N SER A 139 -19.02 4.70 -18.68
CA SER A 139 -20.36 4.13 -18.57
C SER A 139 -20.30 2.66 -18.14
N HIS A 140 -21.37 2.15 -17.53
CA HIS A 140 -21.48 0.71 -17.19
C HIS A 140 -21.20 -0.22 -18.40
N GLN A 141 -21.55 0.20 -19.61
CA GLN A 141 -21.28 -0.57 -20.83
C GLN A 141 -19.77 -0.62 -21.14
N GLU A 142 -19.06 0.49 -20.99
CA GLU A 142 -17.61 0.54 -21.17
C GLU A 142 -16.87 -0.27 -20.11
N ILE A 143 -17.32 -0.21 -18.84
CA ILE A 143 -16.77 -1.04 -17.76
C ILE A 143 -16.95 -2.53 -18.09
N ASN A 144 -18.16 -2.94 -18.50
CA ASN A 144 -18.43 -4.34 -18.87
C ASN A 144 -17.59 -4.80 -20.06
N LYS A 145 -17.40 -3.94 -21.08
CA LYS A 145 -16.54 -4.23 -22.23
C LYS A 145 -15.08 -4.43 -21.80
N LEU A 146 -14.57 -3.55 -20.94
CA LEU A 146 -13.21 -3.65 -20.41
C LEU A 146 -12.99 -4.93 -19.60
N ILE A 147 -13.98 -5.33 -18.78
CA ILE A 147 -13.94 -6.59 -18.03
C ILE A 147 -13.90 -7.78 -18.98
N LEU A 148 -14.74 -7.81 -20.02
CA LEU A 148 -14.77 -8.89 -21.01
C LEU A 148 -13.44 -9.00 -21.77
N GLU A 149 -12.88 -7.89 -22.24
CA GLU A 149 -11.59 -7.88 -22.94
C GLU A 149 -10.45 -8.41 -22.05
N LYS A 150 -10.43 -8.03 -20.76
CA LYS A 150 -9.43 -8.54 -19.81
C LYS A 150 -9.61 -10.02 -19.46
N VAL A 151 -10.84 -10.54 -19.46
CA VAL A 151 -11.10 -11.98 -19.28
C VAL A 151 -10.60 -12.76 -20.51
N GLU A 152 -10.89 -12.28 -21.73
CA GLU A 152 -10.42 -12.92 -22.96
C GLU A 152 -8.88 -12.93 -23.05
N GLU A 153 -8.19 -11.86 -22.64
CA GLU A 153 -6.72 -11.83 -22.57
C GLU A 153 -6.15 -12.89 -21.60
N ILE A 154 -6.82 -13.16 -20.47
CA ILE A 154 -6.37 -14.17 -19.50
C ILE A 154 -6.60 -15.59 -20.04
N GLU A 155 -7.75 -15.83 -20.68
CA GLU A 155 -8.10 -17.13 -21.28
C GLU A 155 -7.23 -17.47 -22.49
N THR A 156 -6.90 -16.48 -23.33
CA THR A 156 -6.02 -16.67 -24.49
C THR A 156 -4.54 -16.70 -24.10
N GLY A 157 -4.12 -15.86 -23.14
CA GLY A 157 -2.75 -15.79 -22.65
C GLY A 157 -2.29 -17.02 -21.84
N SER A 158 -3.23 -17.86 -21.39
CA SER A 158 -2.90 -19.16 -20.78
C SER A 158 -2.71 -20.30 -21.80
N GLY A 159 -2.86 -20.02 -23.11
CA GLY A 159 -2.72 -20.99 -24.19
C GLY A 159 -1.33 -21.07 -24.86
N GLU A 160 -0.45 -20.09 -24.69
CA GLU A 160 0.87 -20.09 -25.32
C GLU A 160 1.96 -20.68 -24.41
N VAL A 161 1.78 -21.93 -23.97
CA VAL A 161 2.89 -22.79 -23.55
C VAL A 161 3.10 -23.81 -24.66
N SER A 162 3.60 -23.34 -25.81
CA SER A 162 4.11 -24.20 -26.87
C SER A 162 5.35 -23.56 -27.47
N GLY A 163 6.42 -24.35 -27.61
CA GLY A 163 7.74 -23.87 -28.05
C GLY A 163 8.86 -24.65 -27.37
N GLU A 164 8.91 -25.96 -27.60
CA GLU A 164 9.98 -26.59 -28.39
C GLU A 164 11.21 -26.93 -27.54
N ASN A 165 11.14 -28.14 -26.96
CA ASN A 165 12.32 -28.90 -26.59
C ASN A 165 13.03 -29.29 -27.89
N ASN A 166 14.24 -28.78 -28.09
CA ASN A 166 15.24 -29.42 -28.94
C ASN A 166 16.58 -29.39 -28.21
#